data_AF-A0A2I0NXD0-F1
#
_entry.id   AF-A0A2I0NXD0-F1
#
_cell.length_a   1.000
_cell.length_b   1.000
_cell.length_c   1.000
_cell.angle_alpha   90.00
_cell.angle_beta   90.00
_cell.angle_gamma   90.00
#
_symmetry.space_group_name_H-M   'P 1'
#
loop_
_entity.id
_entity.type
_entity.pdbx_description
1 polymer ?
#
loop_
_entity_poly.entity_id
_entity_poly.type
_entity_poly.pdbx_seq_one_letter_code
_entity_poly.pdbx_strand_id
1 'polypeptide(L)'
;MVNFFALIRIKDSMSRYEIVKIFFIVVFCLITLSALLAWSKPPVGYEISIYSNTPLLFWVFTYSVMLALFGFIYFVLYHNRTKSSLYLKLCLVAAYLCYILINALFIIRGYYAWNMTGDGASHLGWTKDLISAGHIPEHLFYPLLHIFLAELTKVTQLDLVILHKIVPVILGALFVPFMFVFARSIFPKEHTGPYLVALISCCFILPCTLLAPNMNSYLIFPLMLMIYIMAFKSGSREYIILLAVMLIAAATFHPITAFIYGLIIFAVSVSQLLARRYKGYLCFNIFPKNRVNLFAILLLSIWYFFWLLQFWYFGVTINNMYDSIISRADTQYAVIGQAIGNASAVGNNPFIEIIKRYGQQILIIILSVIGAISLFYRDHSSRHYQTLRLFIFPFTLIMVFMIAMVGAQGFTMATRYLNYIMIMGV
;
A
#
# COMPACT_ATOMS: atom_id res chain seq x y z
N MET A 1 1.11 36.07 0.17
CA MET A 1 0.99 35.06 1.24
C MET A 1 1.96 35.40 2.34
N VAL A 2 1.41 35.93 3.44
CA VAL A 2 2.14 36.36 4.62
C VAL A 2 2.76 35.14 5.29
N ASN A 3 4.06 35.24 5.46
CA ASN A 3 4.96 34.25 6.01
C ASN A 3 4.57 34.03 7.49
N PHE A 4 4.02 32.86 7.85
CA PHE A 4 3.58 32.51 9.21
C PHE A 4 4.69 32.70 10.27
N PHE A 5 5.96 32.78 9.83
CA PHE A 5 7.12 33.09 10.67
C PHE A 5 7.74 34.48 10.46
N ALA A 6 7.25 35.33 9.54
CA ALA A 6 7.68 36.74 9.50
C ALA A 6 7.15 37.55 10.68
N LEU A 7 6.09 37.08 11.35
CA LEU A 7 5.64 37.56 12.67
C LEU A 7 6.51 37.02 13.82
N ILE A 8 7.41 36.07 13.56
CA ILE A 8 8.31 35.45 14.53
C ILE A 8 9.73 35.80 14.12
N ARG A 9 10.05 37.10 14.12
CA ARG A 9 11.43 37.60 14.04
C ARG A 9 12.10 37.42 15.40
N ILE A 10 12.07 36.21 15.97
CA ILE A 10 12.71 35.98 17.26
C ILE A 10 14.21 35.85 17.04
N LYS A 11 14.90 36.82 17.60
CA LYS A 11 16.31 37.12 17.36
C LYS A 11 17.28 36.17 18.07
N ASP A 12 16.78 35.23 18.87
CA ASP A 12 17.58 34.24 19.59
C ASP A 12 17.38 32.81 19.09
N SER A 13 18.46 32.05 19.01
CA SER A 13 18.42 30.62 18.70
C SER A 13 17.66 29.81 19.77
N MET A 14 17.71 30.24 21.03
CA MET A 14 17.04 29.57 22.17
C MET A 14 15.51 29.51 22.03
N SER A 15 14.87 30.63 21.69
CA SER A 15 13.40 30.72 21.60
C SER A 15 12.79 29.86 20.48
N ARG A 16 13.55 29.62 19.40
CA ARG A 16 13.09 28.80 18.26
C ARG A 16 12.99 27.33 18.64
N TYR A 17 13.91 26.82 19.46
CA TYR A 17 13.84 25.44 19.94
C TYR A 17 12.69 25.24 20.92
N GLU A 18 12.40 26.23 21.75
CA GLU A 18 11.27 26.21 22.68
C GLU A 18 9.94 26.17 21.93
N ILE A 19 9.77 26.98 20.88
CA ILE A 19 8.56 26.96 20.04
C ILE A 19 8.36 25.60 19.37
N VAL A 20 9.41 25.00 18.81
CA VAL A 20 9.29 23.67 18.19
C VAL A 20 8.96 22.60 19.22
N LYS A 21 9.51 22.67 20.44
CA LYS A 21 9.14 21.77 21.55
C LYS A 21 7.67 21.93 21.92
N ILE A 22 7.20 23.17 22.12
CA ILE A 22 5.80 23.47 22.43
C ILE A 22 4.89 22.95 21.32
N PHE A 23 5.25 23.15 20.04
CA PHE A 23 4.51 22.60 18.90
C PHE A 23 4.34 21.09 19.01
N PHE A 24 5.41 20.33 19.25
CA PHE A 24 5.30 18.87 19.39
C PHE A 24 4.52 18.45 20.64
N ILE A 25 4.64 19.15 21.76
CA ILE A 25 3.83 18.90 22.96
C ILE A 25 2.34 19.03 22.60
N VAL A 26 1.95 20.13 21.95
CA VAL A 26 0.57 20.33 21.51
C VAL A 26 0.12 19.23 20.55
N VAL A 27 0.95 18.86 19.57
CA VAL A 27 0.65 17.76 18.63
C VAL A 27 0.38 16.45 19.35
N PHE A 28 1.24 16.02 20.28
CA PHE A 28 1.04 14.76 20.99
C PHE A 28 -0.14 14.81 21.98
N CYS A 29 -0.41 15.97 22.60
CA CYS A 29 -1.61 16.17 23.40
C CYS A 29 -2.89 16.03 22.56
N LEU A 30 -2.92 16.61 21.36
CA LEU A 30 -4.07 16.50 20.45
C LEU A 30 -4.29 15.07 19.95
N ILE A 31 -3.21 14.33 19.62
CA ILE A 31 -3.31 12.91 19.24
C ILE A 31 -3.88 12.08 20.40
N THR A 32 -3.39 12.31 21.62
CA THR A 32 -3.87 11.63 22.82
C THR A 32 -5.34 11.94 23.08
N LEU A 33 -5.74 13.21 22.97
CA LEU A 33 -7.12 13.64 23.13
C LEU A 33 -8.03 13.01 22.07
N SER A 34 -7.60 12.92 20.81
CA SER A 34 -8.33 12.19 19.77
C SER A 34 -8.55 10.72 20.18
N ALA A 35 -7.52 10.02 20.65
CA ALA A 35 -7.66 8.62 21.08
C ALA A 35 -8.66 8.47 22.23
N LEU A 36 -8.61 9.35 23.23
CA LEU A 36 -9.54 9.37 24.35
C LEU A 36 -10.98 9.67 23.90
N LEU A 37 -11.16 10.62 22.98
CA LEU A 37 -12.48 10.96 22.41
C LEU A 37 -13.09 9.76 21.67
N ALA A 38 -12.31 9.06 20.86
CA ALA A 38 -12.77 7.84 20.19
C ALA A 38 -13.16 6.75 21.20
N TRP A 39 -12.30 6.48 22.18
CA TRP A 39 -12.53 5.46 23.20
C TRP A 39 -13.76 5.76 24.09
N SER A 40 -13.99 7.03 24.42
CA SER A 40 -15.09 7.46 25.31
C SER A 40 -16.51 7.25 24.76
N LYS A 41 -16.64 6.93 23.46
CA LYS A 41 -17.94 6.76 22.79
C LYS A 41 -18.04 5.40 22.09
N PRO A 42 -18.11 4.29 22.85
CA PRO A 42 -18.28 2.96 22.29
C PRO A 42 -19.64 2.80 21.58
N PRO A 43 -19.76 1.91 20.59
CA PRO A 43 -21.01 1.66 19.90
C PRO A 43 -21.98 0.93 20.84
N VAL A 44 -23.22 1.40 20.92
CA VAL A 44 -24.31 0.75 21.68
C VAL A 44 -25.13 -0.22 20.83
N GLY A 45 -24.86 -0.29 19.53
CA GLY A 45 -25.56 -1.13 18.57
C GLY A 45 -24.93 -1.06 17.20
N TYR A 46 -25.67 -1.50 16.18
CA TYR A 46 -25.21 -1.40 14.80
C TYR A 46 -25.16 0.06 14.34
N GLU A 47 -23.98 0.50 13.89
CA GLU A 47 -23.77 1.84 13.36
C GLU A 47 -23.56 1.80 11.85
N ILE A 48 -24.40 2.52 11.11
CA ILE A 48 -24.32 2.60 9.65
C ILE A 48 -23.02 3.29 9.20
N SER A 49 -22.55 4.27 9.97
CA SER A 49 -21.35 5.04 9.63
C SER A 49 -20.49 5.30 10.86
N ILE A 50 -19.24 4.86 10.80
CA ILE A 50 -18.25 5.19 11.82
C ILE A 50 -17.95 6.69 11.85
N TYR A 51 -18.08 7.38 10.71
CA TYR A 51 -17.76 8.79 10.59
C TYR A 51 -18.75 9.68 11.35
N SER A 52 -20.05 9.42 11.21
CA SER A 52 -21.09 10.20 11.89
C SER A 52 -21.17 9.89 13.38
N ASN A 53 -20.80 8.67 13.79
CA ASN A 53 -20.88 8.25 15.18
C ASN A 53 -19.64 8.56 16.00
N THR A 54 -18.49 8.79 15.35
CA THR A 54 -17.26 9.26 16.01
C THR A 54 -17.35 10.76 16.31
N PRO A 55 -16.96 11.23 17.52
CA PRO A 55 -17.04 12.65 17.88
C PRO A 55 -16.33 13.57 16.87
N LEU A 56 -16.96 14.70 16.49
CA LEU A 56 -16.39 15.62 15.49
C LEU A 56 -14.98 16.10 15.85
N LEU A 57 -14.71 16.35 17.14
CA LEU A 57 -13.41 16.79 17.63
C LEU A 57 -12.28 15.79 17.33
N PHE A 58 -12.57 14.49 17.26
CA PHE A 58 -11.59 13.47 16.83
C PHE A 58 -11.05 13.77 15.43
N TRP A 59 -11.94 14.05 14.48
CA TRP A 59 -11.58 14.34 13.10
C TRP A 59 -10.85 15.67 12.99
N VAL A 60 -11.36 16.70 13.67
CA VAL A 60 -10.74 18.04 13.67
C VAL A 60 -9.30 17.98 14.18
N PHE A 61 -9.06 17.36 15.33
CA PHE A 61 -7.71 17.26 15.89
C PHE A 61 -6.79 16.41 15.02
N THR A 62 -7.24 15.24 14.58
CA THR A 62 -6.40 14.32 13.80
C THR A 62 -6.01 14.92 12.45
N TYR A 63 -6.95 15.48 11.69
CA TYR A 63 -6.63 16.10 10.40
C TYR A 63 -5.83 17.41 10.53
N SER A 64 -6.11 18.23 11.56
CA SER A 64 -5.32 19.44 11.81
C SER A 64 -3.87 19.12 12.13
N VAL A 65 -3.63 18.07 12.94
CA VAL A 65 -2.28 17.57 13.21
C VAL A 65 -1.62 17.11 11.92
N MET A 66 -2.28 16.27 11.11
CA MET A 66 -1.71 15.81 9.84
C MET A 66 -1.32 16.99 8.94
N LEU A 67 -2.21 17.97 8.73
CA LEU A 67 -1.93 19.16 7.92
C LEU A 67 -0.73 19.97 8.45
N ALA A 68 -0.67 20.18 9.77
CA ALA A 68 0.44 20.88 10.41
C ALA A 68 1.79 20.16 10.20
N LEU A 69 1.80 18.83 10.27
CA LEU A 69 3.00 18.01 10.06
C LEU A 69 3.49 18.05 8.60
N PHE A 70 2.58 18.03 7.62
CA PHE A 70 2.94 18.24 6.21
C PHE A 70 3.57 19.61 5.98
N GLY A 71 2.97 20.67 6.54
CA GLY A 71 3.53 22.02 6.47
C GLY A 71 4.92 22.12 7.10
N PHE A 72 5.12 21.48 8.26
CA PHE A 72 6.41 21.45 8.95
C PHE A 72 7.48 20.73 8.12
N ILE A 73 7.19 19.56 7.57
CA ILE A 73 8.16 18.79 6.77
C ILE A 73 8.53 19.54 5.48
N TYR A 74 7.54 20.12 4.79
CA TYR A 74 7.79 20.96 3.62
C TYR A 74 8.75 22.11 3.94
N PHE A 75 8.52 22.81 5.06
CA PHE A 75 9.37 23.90 5.53
C PHE A 75 10.81 23.43 5.83
N VAL A 76 10.98 22.32 6.55
CA VAL A 76 12.30 21.77 6.90
C VAL A 76 13.09 21.41 5.65
N LEU A 77 12.44 20.79 4.66
CA LEU A 77 13.08 20.37 3.41
C LEU A 77 13.45 21.56 2.53
N TYR A 78 12.56 22.55 2.40
CA TYR A 78 12.81 23.74 1.60
C TYR A 78 14.01 24.55 2.10
N HIS A 79 14.21 24.63 3.42
CA HIS A 79 15.31 25.39 4.02
C HIS A 79 16.59 24.59 4.28
N ASN A 80 16.70 23.37 3.75
CA ASN A 80 17.88 22.51 3.81
C ASN A 80 18.54 22.41 5.21
N ARG A 81 17.70 22.35 6.26
CA ARG A 81 18.17 22.36 7.65
C ARG A 81 18.55 20.95 8.08
N THR A 82 19.76 20.52 7.73
CA THR A 82 20.32 19.18 8.00
C THR A 82 20.43 18.83 9.50
N LYS A 83 20.44 19.82 10.41
CA LYS A 83 20.36 19.61 11.87
C LYS A 83 18.96 19.17 12.38
N SER A 84 17.96 19.03 11.49
CA SER A 84 16.55 18.73 11.82
C SER A 84 16.22 17.22 11.91
N SER A 85 17.20 16.34 12.10
CA SER A 85 16.96 14.89 12.05
C SER A 85 16.04 14.38 13.16
N LEU A 86 16.08 14.98 14.36
CA LEU A 86 15.17 14.64 15.45
C LEU A 86 13.73 15.08 15.15
N TYR A 87 13.54 16.32 14.69
CA TYR A 87 12.21 16.87 14.44
C TYR A 87 11.52 16.20 13.25
N LEU A 88 12.27 15.83 12.21
CA LEU A 88 11.75 15.00 11.13
C LEU A 88 11.26 13.64 11.62
N LYS A 89 12.01 12.99 12.53
CA LYS A 89 11.59 11.73 13.17
C LYS A 89 10.33 11.93 14.01
N LEU A 90 10.27 12.99 14.83
CA LEU A 90 9.09 13.30 15.64
C LEU A 90 7.86 13.59 14.78
N CYS A 91 8.00 14.32 13.67
CA CYS A 91 6.90 14.52 12.73
C CYS A 91 6.41 13.20 12.14
N LEU A 92 7.33 12.31 11.77
CA LEU A 92 6.97 11.01 11.23
C LEU A 92 6.27 10.12 12.25
N VAL A 93 6.75 10.10 13.50
CA VAL A 93 6.09 9.40 14.61
C VAL A 93 4.69 9.97 14.82
N ALA A 94 4.52 11.29 14.87
CA ALA A 94 3.22 11.91 15.05
C ALA A 94 2.24 11.60 13.89
N ALA A 95 2.70 11.69 12.64
CA ALA A 95 1.89 11.35 11.47
C ALA A 95 1.52 9.85 11.45
N TYR A 96 2.46 8.99 11.82
CA TYR A 96 2.24 7.56 11.93
C TYR A 96 1.24 7.19 13.03
N LEU A 97 1.27 7.88 14.17
CA LEU A 97 0.26 7.71 15.23
C LEU A 97 -1.13 8.15 14.77
N CYS A 98 -1.25 9.28 14.06
CA CYS A 98 -2.53 9.67 13.44
C CYS A 98 -3.04 8.60 12.47
N TYR A 99 -2.15 8.06 11.63
CA TYR A 99 -2.47 6.98 10.71
C TYR A 99 -2.97 5.72 11.44
N ILE A 100 -2.25 5.24 12.46
CA ILE A 100 -2.70 4.09 13.26
C ILE A 100 -4.05 4.39 13.92
N LEU A 101 -4.22 5.58 14.49
CA LEU A 101 -5.43 5.98 15.18
C LEU A 101 -6.67 5.91 14.27
N ILE A 102 -6.55 6.37 13.02
CA ILE A 102 -7.62 6.29 12.03
C ILE A 102 -7.91 4.83 11.65
N ASN A 103 -6.87 4.04 11.35
CA ASN A 103 -7.06 2.65 10.90
C ASN A 103 -7.54 1.72 12.02
N ALA A 104 -7.15 1.99 13.26
CA ALA A 104 -7.58 1.25 14.45
C ALA A 104 -8.88 1.80 15.07
N LEU A 105 -9.52 2.81 14.47
CA LEU A 105 -10.65 3.50 15.07
C LEU A 105 -11.79 2.55 15.49
N PHE A 106 -12.12 1.57 14.65
CA PHE A 106 -13.15 0.57 14.96
C PHE A 106 -12.74 -0.37 16.10
N ILE A 107 -11.44 -0.59 16.33
CA ILE A 107 -10.94 -1.36 17.47
C ILE A 107 -10.99 -0.50 18.73
N ILE A 108 -10.54 0.76 18.64
CA ILE A 108 -10.48 1.70 19.76
C ILE A 108 -11.88 2.02 20.30
N ARG A 109 -12.86 2.14 19.40
CA ARG A 109 -14.27 2.29 19.78
C ARG A 109 -14.88 1.00 20.33
N GLY A 110 -14.25 -0.16 20.15
CA GLY A 110 -14.71 -1.43 20.71
C GLY A 110 -15.78 -2.14 19.90
N TYR A 111 -15.77 -2.03 18.56
CA TYR A 111 -16.71 -2.79 17.74
C TYR A 111 -16.49 -4.30 17.90
N TYR A 112 -17.56 -5.04 18.16
CA TYR A 112 -17.51 -6.51 18.25
C TYR A 112 -17.09 -7.12 16.91
N ALA A 113 -17.79 -6.74 15.83
CA ALA A 113 -17.55 -7.19 14.47
C ALA A 113 -17.32 -5.97 13.56
N TRP A 114 -16.48 -6.15 12.54
CA TRP A 114 -16.18 -5.11 11.56
C TRP A 114 -16.11 -5.73 10.16
N ASN A 115 -16.81 -5.14 9.21
CA ASN A 115 -16.81 -5.53 7.80
C ASN A 115 -17.13 -7.04 7.59
N MET A 116 -18.14 -7.55 8.28
CA MET A 116 -18.58 -8.96 8.21
C MET A 116 -19.50 -9.24 7.00
N THR A 117 -19.55 -8.35 6.02
CA THR A 117 -20.26 -8.57 4.76
C THR A 117 -19.28 -9.05 3.69
N GLY A 118 -19.61 -10.12 2.96
CA GLY A 118 -18.77 -10.63 1.88
C GLY A 118 -17.45 -11.24 2.40
N ASP A 119 -16.32 -10.84 1.79
CA ASP A 119 -15.00 -11.44 1.98
C ASP A 119 -14.60 -11.61 3.45
N GLY A 120 -14.82 -10.62 4.32
CA GLY A 120 -14.37 -10.67 5.72
C GLY A 120 -14.96 -11.86 6.49
N ALA A 121 -16.27 -12.06 6.40
CA ALA A 121 -16.94 -13.21 7.03
C ALA A 121 -16.56 -14.54 6.37
N SER A 122 -16.38 -14.57 5.04
CA SER A 122 -15.95 -15.77 4.32
C SER A 122 -14.56 -16.23 4.76
N HIS A 123 -13.58 -15.32 4.84
CA HIS A 123 -12.22 -15.65 5.29
C HIS A 123 -12.18 -16.04 6.77
N LEU A 124 -13.02 -15.43 7.60
CA LEU A 124 -13.20 -15.85 8.99
C LEU A 124 -13.72 -17.29 9.06
N GLY A 125 -14.74 -17.62 8.25
CA GLY A 125 -15.32 -18.97 8.13
C GLY A 125 -14.29 -20.00 7.68
N TRP A 126 -13.59 -19.75 6.58
CA TRP A 126 -12.55 -20.66 6.08
C TRP A 126 -11.39 -20.86 7.05
N THR A 127 -11.07 -19.85 7.87
CA THR A 127 -10.07 -20.01 8.93
C THR A 127 -10.59 -20.95 10.04
N LYS A 128 -11.88 -20.88 10.39
CA LYS A 128 -12.50 -21.83 11.33
C LYS A 128 -12.51 -23.24 10.76
N ASP A 129 -12.82 -23.40 9.47
CA ASP A 129 -12.80 -24.70 8.79
C ASP A 129 -11.39 -25.30 8.82
N LEU A 130 -10.36 -24.49 8.54
CA LEU A 130 -8.96 -24.92 8.62
C LEU A 130 -8.56 -25.35 10.04
N ILE A 131 -8.95 -24.58 11.07
CA ILE A 131 -8.68 -24.93 12.47
C ILE A 131 -9.37 -26.25 12.85
N SER A 132 -10.62 -26.42 12.43
CA SER A 132 -11.43 -27.62 12.71
C SER A 132 -10.89 -28.85 11.99
N ALA A 133 -10.55 -28.72 10.71
CA ALA A 133 -10.03 -29.81 9.88
C ALA A 133 -8.60 -30.21 10.23
N GLY A 134 -7.80 -29.29 10.79
CA GLY A 134 -6.39 -29.52 11.10
C GLY A 134 -5.47 -29.56 9.87
N HIS A 135 -6.01 -29.33 8.67
CA HIS A 135 -5.28 -29.23 7.40
C HIS A 135 -5.91 -28.18 6.50
N ILE A 136 -5.22 -27.83 5.40
CA ILE A 136 -5.73 -26.88 4.39
C ILE A 136 -6.93 -27.52 3.68
N PRO A 137 -8.14 -26.93 3.71
CA PRO A 137 -9.29 -27.43 2.97
C PRO A 137 -9.09 -27.30 1.45
N GLU A 138 -9.64 -28.22 0.65
CA GLU A 138 -9.47 -28.23 -0.82
C GLU A 138 -9.99 -26.97 -1.52
N HIS A 139 -11.00 -26.32 -0.95
CA HIS A 139 -11.57 -25.10 -1.50
C HIS A 139 -10.75 -23.84 -1.17
N LEU A 140 -9.74 -23.94 -0.29
CA LEU A 140 -8.98 -22.80 0.21
C LEU A 140 -7.84 -22.42 -0.73
N PHE A 141 -8.16 -21.54 -1.68
CA PHE A 141 -7.27 -21.16 -2.79
C PHE A 141 -5.97 -20.42 -2.38
N TYR A 142 -6.01 -19.66 -1.29
CA TYR A 142 -4.90 -18.82 -0.82
C TYR A 142 -4.71 -18.96 0.71
N PRO A 143 -4.09 -20.06 1.16
CA PRO A 143 -4.18 -20.48 2.55
C PRO A 143 -3.29 -19.68 3.49
N LEU A 144 -2.30 -18.92 3.01
CA LEU A 144 -1.24 -18.38 3.87
C LEU A 144 -1.77 -17.47 5.00
N LEU A 145 -2.70 -16.56 4.69
CA LEU A 145 -3.29 -15.68 5.72
C LEU A 145 -4.12 -16.47 6.74
N HIS A 146 -4.83 -17.51 6.30
CA HIS A 146 -5.69 -18.36 7.12
C HIS A 146 -4.83 -19.24 8.06
N ILE A 147 -3.76 -19.83 7.53
CA ILE A 147 -2.77 -20.56 8.33
C ILE A 147 -2.15 -19.63 9.38
N PHE A 148 -1.75 -18.42 8.97
CA PHE A 148 -1.16 -17.44 9.89
C PHE A 148 -2.12 -17.10 11.04
N LEU A 149 -3.41 -16.90 10.77
CA LEU A 149 -4.42 -16.65 11.81
C LEU A 149 -4.69 -17.86 12.69
N ALA A 150 -4.76 -19.06 12.11
CA ALA A 150 -4.94 -20.29 12.88
C ALA A 150 -3.79 -20.53 13.84
N GLU A 151 -2.55 -20.34 13.40
CA GLU A 151 -1.37 -20.45 14.26
C GLU A 151 -1.32 -19.33 15.30
N LEU A 152 -1.68 -18.09 14.96
CA LEU A 152 -1.80 -17.02 15.95
C LEU A 152 -2.85 -17.34 17.02
N THR A 153 -3.98 -17.95 16.65
CA THR A 153 -5.01 -18.38 17.60
C THR A 153 -4.42 -19.36 18.61
N LYS A 154 -3.63 -20.34 18.14
CA LYS A 154 -2.96 -21.33 19.00
C LYS A 154 -1.86 -20.72 19.88
N VAL A 155 -1.05 -19.81 19.34
CA VAL A 155 0.09 -19.23 20.08
C VAL A 155 -0.39 -18.20 21.11
N THR A 156 -1.34 -17.34 20.73
CA THR A 156 -1.77 -16.21 21.57
C THR A 156 -2.97 -16.55 22.45
N GLN A 157 -3.68 -17.65 22.16
CA GLN A 157 -4.96 -18.02 22.80
C GLN A 157 -6.04 -16.93 22.67
N LEU A 158 -5.87 -16.00 21.72
CA LEU A 158 -6.87 -14.98 21.42
C LEU A 158 -7.96 -15.54 20.52
N ASP A 159 -9.19 -15.08 20.73
CA ASP A 159 -10.32 -15.40 19.86
C ASP A 159 -10.07 -14.95 18.41
N LEU A 160 -10.51 -15.78 17.46
CA LEU A 160 -10.27 -15.54 16.04
C LEU A 160 -10.96 -14.25 15.54
N VAL A 161 -12.10 -13.84 16.11
CA VAL A 161 -12.77 -12.57 15.78
C VAL A 161 -11.93 -11.38 16.23
N ILE A 162 -11.19 -11.50 17.34
CA ILE A 162 -10.23 -10.48 17.79
C ILE A 162 -9.07 -10.40 16.78
N LEU A 163 -8.48 -11.55 16.42
CA LEU A 163 -7.37 -11.60 15.47
C LEU A 163 -7.77 -11.09 14.08
N HIS A 164 -8.98 -11.39 13.62
CA HIS A 164 -9.54 -10.85 12.37
C HIS A 164 -9.54 -9.33 12.33
N LYS A 165 -9.74 -8.65 13.47
CA LYS A 165 -9.70 -7.19 13.57
C LYS A 165 -8.27 -6.66 13.67
N ILE A 166 -7.46 -7.27 14.53
CA ILE A 166 -6.14 -6.75 14.89
C ILE A 166 -5.11 -6.99 13.77
N VAL A 167 -5.11 -8.16 13.12
CA VAL A 167 -4.10 -8.52 12.12
C VAL A 167 -4.07 -7.56 10.92
N PRO A 168 -5.21 -7.19 10.29
CA PRO A 168 -5.20 -6.18 9.22
C PRO A 168 -4.62 -4.83 9.66
N VAL A 169 -4.94 -4.39 10.88
CA VAL A 169 -4.44 -3.12 11.43
C VAL A 169 -2.95 -3.20 11.74
N ILE A 170 -2.44 -4.33 12.24
CA ILE A 170 -0.99 -4.55 12.42
C ILE A 170 -0.27 -4.52 11.07
N LEU A 171 -0.79 -5.20 10.06
CA LEU A 171 -0.20 -5.18 8.71
C LEU A 171 -0.27 -3.77 8.10
N GLY A 172 -1.35 -3.02 8.35
CA GLY A 172 -1.48 -1.62 7.96
C GLY A 172 -0.44 -0.75 8.67
N ALA A 173 -0.26 -0.93 9.98
CA ALA A 173 0.77 -0.25 10.74
C ALA A 173 2.18 -0.58 10.22
N LEU A 174 2.46 -1.82 9.79
CA LEU A 174 3.74 -2.20 9.22
C LEU A 174 3.97 -1.68 7.80
N PHE A 175 2.91 -1.35 7.05
CA PHE A 175 3.01 -0.83 5.69
C PHE A 175 3.90 0.42 5.61
N VAL A 176 3.73 1.39 6.52
CA VAL A 176 4.52 2.64 6.51
C VAL A 176 6.02 2.38 6.75
N PRO A 177 6.44 1.62 7.78
CA PRO A 177 7.82 1.14 7.90
C PRO A 177 8.32 0.38 6.66
N PHE A 178 7.49 -0.48 6.07
CA PHE A 178 7.86 -1.22 4.85
C PHE A 178 8.09 -0.30 3.66
N MET A 179 7.25 0.72 3.45
CA MET A 179 7.47 1.77 2.45
C MET A 179 8.75 2.56 2.73
N PHE A 180 9.03 2.88 4.01
CA PHE A 180 10.28 3.56 4.38
C PHE A 180 11.52 2.74 4.02
N VAL A 181 11.55 1.45 4.37
CA VAL A 181 12.72 0.59 4.06
C VAL A 181 12.81 0.27 2.58
N PHE A 182 11.68 0.15 1.87
CA PHE A 182 11.64 0.04 0.41
C PHE A 182 12.28 1.27 -0.24
N ALA A 183 11.83 2.48 0.12
CA ALA A 183 12.46 3.71 -0.36
C ALA A 183 13.94 3.78 0.03
N ARG A 184 14.30 3.42 1.27
CA ARG A 184 15.70 3.41 1.71
C ARG A 184 16.57 2.44 0.92
N SER A 185 16.01 1.35 0.40
CA SER A 185 16.72 0.41 -0.47
C SER A 185 17.03 1.03 -1.84
N ILE A 186 16.30 2.06 -2.27
CA ILE A 186 16.47 2.76 -3.55
C ILE A 186 17.39 3.98 -3.40
N PHE A 187 17.10 4.84 -2.41
CA PHE A 187 17.79 6.11 -2.21
C PHE A 187 19.15 5.97 -1.49
N PRO A 188 20.10 6.90 -1.72
CA PRO A 188 21.33 6.98 -0.94
C PRO A 188 21.06 7.17 0.56
N LYS A 189 22.02 6.76 1.41
CA LYS A 189 21.89 6.79 2.88
C LYS A 189 21.54 8.18 3.43
N GLU A 190 22.11 9.23 2.84
CA GLU A 190 21.96 10.63 3.28
C GLU A 190 20.69 11.30 2.74
N HIS A 191 20.00 10.66 1.78
CA HIS A 191 18.84 11.26 1.13
C HIS A 191 17.62 11.29 2.06
N THR A 192 16.86 12.38 2.01
CA THR A 192 15.66 12.61 2.83
C THR A 192 14.39 12.02 2.22
N GLY A 193 14.41 11.66 0.94
CA GLY A 193 13.28 11.07 0.19
C GLY A 193 12.52 9.94 0.92
N PRO A 194 13.18 8.97 1.59
CA PRO A 194 12.45 7.94 2.33
C PRO A 194 11.56 8.47 3.46
N TYR A 195 11.90 9.61 4.08
CA TYR A 195 11.05 10.25 5.08
C TYR A 195 9.78 10.84 4.43
N LEU A 196 9.90 11.40 3.22
CA LEU A 196 8.74 11.85 2.44
C LEU A 196 7.85 10.68 2.01
N VAL A 197 8.44 9.59 1.53
CA VAL A 197 7.69 8.38 1.17
C VAL A 197 6.88 7.86 2.36
N ALA A 198 7.50 7.76 3.53
CA ALA A 198 6.81 7.32 4.74
C ALA A 198 5.70 8.29 5.17
N LEU A 199 5.92 9.61 5.05
CA LEU A 199 4.90 10.62 5.33
C LEU A 199 3.69 10.50 4.37
N ILE A 200 3.95 10.40 3.05
CA ILE A 200 2.89 10.22 2.04
C ILE A 200 2.14 8.91 2.30
N SER A 201 2.84 7.86 2.69
CA SER A 201 2.26 6.56 3.04
C SER A 201 1.30 6.66 4.24
N CYS A 202 1.53 7.58 5.19
CA CYS A 202 0.61 7.84 6.30
C CYS A 202 -0.72 8.48 5.86
N CYS A 203 -0.80 8.99 4.63
CA CYS A 203 -2.06 9.50 4.07
C CYS A 203 -2.88 8.42 3.37
N PHE A 204 -2.33 7.21 3.20
CA PHE A 204 -3.01 6.18 2.44
C PHE A 204 -4.18 5.58 3.21
N ILE A 205 -5.39 5.68 2.67
CA ILE A 205 -6.53 4.88 3.13
C ILE A 205 -6.45 3.54 2.41
N LEU A 206 -5.53 2.69 2.85
CA LEU A 206 -5.44 1.31 2.35
C LEU A 206 -6.58 0.46 2.92
N PRO A 207 -6.94 -0.64 2.25
CA PRO A 207 -7.94 -1.60 2.74
C PRO A 207 -7.43 -2.42 3.95
N CYS A 208 -6.68 -1.81 4.86
CA CYS A 208 -6.13 -2.42 6.08
C CYS A 208 -7.17 -2.60 7.20
N THR A 209 -8.44 -2.36 6.92
CA THR A 209 -9.56 -2.61 7.84
C THR A 209 -10.36 -3.87 7.44
N LEU A 210 -10.02 -4.52 6.33
CA LEU A 210 -10.61 -5.79 5.89
C LEU A 210 -9.57 -6.90 5.97
N LEU A 211 -9.94 -8.00 6.63
CA LEU A 211 -9.18 -9.24 6.54
C LEU A 211 -9.55 -9.93 5.22
N ALA A 212 -8.71 -9.74 4.20
CA ALA A 212 -8.83 -10.45 2.95
C ALA A 212 -7.43 -10.64 2.34
N PRO A 213 -7.06 -11.85 1.87
CA PRO A 213 -5.71 -12.16 1.42
C PRO A 213 -5.17 -11.19 0.37
N ASN A 214 -6.01 -10.78 -0.59
CA ASN A 214 -5.64 -9.74 -1.56
C ASN A 214 -5.28 -8.41 -0.86
N MET A 215 -6.15 -7.93 0.03
CA MET A 215 -5.98 -6.64 0.71
C MET A 215 -4.76 -6.63 1.62
N ASN A 216 -4.58 -7.69 2.40
CA ASN A 216 -3.45 -7.84 3.32
C ASN A 216 -2.12 -8.05 2.59
N SER A 217 -2.13 -8.70 1.43
CA SER A 217 -0.92 -8.87 0.63
C SER A 217 -0.38 -7.53 0.07
N TYR A 218 -1.24 -6.54 -0.18
CA TYR A 218 -0.79 -5.19 -0.57
C TYR A 218 0.07 -4.54 0.52
N LEU A 219 -0.28 -4.79 1.78
CA LEU A 219 0.35 -4.16 2.95
C LEU A 219 1.80 -4.65 3.16
N ILE A 220 2.07 -5.90 2.78
CA ILE A 220 3.42 -6.49 2.83
C ILE A 220 4.21 -6.30 1.54
N PHE A 221 3.56 -5.86 0.45
CA PHE A 221 4.20 -5.75 -0.86
C PHE A 221 5.46 -4.86 -0.89
N PRO A 222 5.53 -3.71 -0.18
CA PRO A 222 6.76 -2.91 -0.14
C PRO A 222 7.94 -3.68 0.49
N LEU A 223 7.67 -4.55 1.47
CA LEU A 223 8.71 -5.43 2.05
C LEU A 223 9.23 -6.42 0.99
N MET A 224 8.34 -7.02 0.20
CA MET A 224 8.71 -7.92 -0.89
C MET A 224 9.59 -7.20 -1.93
N LEU A 225 9.24 -5.97 -2.30
CA LEU A 225 10.03 -5.15 -3.21
C LEU A 225 11.40 -4.79 -2.62
N MET A 226 11.45 -4.43 -1.33
CA MET A 226 12.70 -4.16 -0.63
C MET A 226 13.62 -5.38 -0.65
N ILE A 227 13.11 -6.56 -0.29
CA ILE A 227 13.88 -7.81 -0.29
C ILE A 227 14.40 -8.12 -1.71
N TYR A 228 13.56 -7.96 -2.73
CA TYR A 228 13.98 -8.12 -4.13
C TYR A 228 15.12 -7.19 -4.50
N ILE A 229 15.00 -5.88 -4.20
CA ILE A 229 16.05 -4.90 -4.49
C ILE A 229 17.34 -5.25 -3.75
N MET A 230 17.25 -5.63 -2.47
CA MET A 230 18.41 -5.97 -1.67
C MET A 230 19.11 -7.24 -2.17
N ALA A 231 18.35 -8.29 -2.52
CA ALA A 231 18.86 -9.49 -3.16
C ALA A 231 19.53 -9.17 -4.49
N PHE A 232 18.89 -8.33 -5.30
CA PHE A 232 19.39 -7.92 -6.61
C PHE A 232 20.68 -7.09 -6.53
N LYS A 233 20.77 -6.13 -5.60
CA LYS A 233 21.94 -5.25 -5.42
C LYS A 233 23.12 -5.97 -4.76
N SER A 234 22.87 -6.68 -3.67
CA SER A 234 23.93 -7.30 -2.87
C SER A 234 24.35 -8.67 -3.44
N GLY A 235 23.40 -9.48 -3.90
CA GLY A 235 23.59 -10.90 -4.18
C GLY A 235 23.98 -11.71 -2.94
N SER A 236 23.68 -11.22 -1.73
CA SER A 236 23.95 -11.94 -0.48
C SER A 236 23.05 -13.16 -0.37
N ARG A 237 23.51 -14.24 0.25
CA ARG A 237 22.72 -15.48 0.40
C ARG A 237 21.47 -15.26 1.25
N GLU A 238 21.57 -14.43 2.26
CA GLU A 238 20.51 -14.06 3.20
C GLU A 238 19.32 -13.45 2.46
N TYR A 239 19.56 -12.40 1.67
CA TYR A 239 18.48 -11.80 0.87
C TYR A 239 17.96 -12.71 -0.24
N ILE A 240 18.77 -13.63 -0.80
CA ILE A 240 18.30 -14.60 -1.79
C ILE A 240 17.36 -15.64 -1.14
N ILE A 241 17.68 -16.11 0.06
CA ILE A 241 16.82 -17.01 0.84
C ILE A 241 15.51 -16.30 1.19
N LEU A 242 15.58 -15.06 1.71
CA LEU A 242 14.39 -14.26 2.00
C LEU A 242 13.56 -14.01 0.74
N LEU A 243 14.19 -13.75 -0.40
CA LEU A 243 13.48 -13.61 -1.67
C LEU A 243 12.77 -14.90 -2.06
N ALA A 244 13.42 -16.06 -1.94
CA ALA A 244 12.78 -17.35 -2.22
C ALA A 244 11.54 -17.59 -1.35
N VAL A 245 11.63 -17.30 -0.04
CA VAL A 245 10.49 -17.36 0.89
C VAL A 245 9.37 -16.42 0.44
N MET A 246 9.70 -15.17 0.06
CA MET A 246 8.69 -14.21 -0.38
C MET A 246 8.03 -14.58 -1.72
N LEU A 247 8.76 -15.20 -2.65
CA LEU A 247 8.19 -15.67 -3.93
C LEU A 247 7.21 -16.82 -3.71
N ILE A 248 7.54 -17.76 -2.82
CA ILE A 248 6.65 -18.87 -2.45
C ILE A 248 5.42 -18.35 -1.69
N ALA A 249 5.65 -17.45 -0.75
CA ALA A 249 4.59 -16.80 0.02
C ALA A 249 3.65 -16.00 -0.89
N ALA A 250 4.16 -15.28 -1.90
CA ALA A 250 3.34 -14.45 -2.78
C ALA A 250 2.17 -15.22 -3.42
N ALA A 251 2.44 -16.41 -3.97
CA ALA A 251 1.42 -17.19 -4.67
C ALA A 251 0.36 -17.78 -3.72
N THR A 252 0.80 -18.19 -2.53
CA THR A 252 -0.08 -18.77 -1.49
C THR A 252 -0.77 -17.72 -0.63
N PHE A 253 -0.28 -16.47 -0.63
CA PHE A 253 -0.95 -15.31 -0.05
C PHE A 253 -2.05 -14.84 -0.98
N HIS A 254 -1.71 -14.47 -2.22
CA HIS A 254 -2.72 -14.08 -3.18
C HIS A 254 -2.18 -14.11 -4.63
N PRO A 255 -2.91 -14.71 -5.60
CA PRO A 255 -2.43 -14.85 -6.98
C PRO A 255 -2.10 -13.52 -7.67
N ILE A 256 -2.91 -12.47 -7.46
CA ILE A 256 -2.66 -11.15 -8.08
C ILE A 256 -1.32 -10.58 -7.59
N THR A 257 -0.97 -10.81 -6.32
CA THR A 257 0.27 -10.33 -5.71
C THR A 257 1.47 -11.02 -6.31
N ALA A 258 1.42 -12.34 -6.45
CA ALA A 258 2.44 -13.09 -7.16
C ALA A 258 2.58 -12.64 -8.62
N PHE A 259 1.46 -12.46 -9.33
CA PHE A 259 1.46 -12.00 -10.71
C PHE A 259 2.14 -10.63 -10.86
N ILE A 260 1.73 -9.64 -10.06
CA ILE A 260 2.31 -8.29 -10.13
C ILE A 260 3.78 -8.28 -9.68
N TYR A 261 4.14 -9.07 -8.67
CA TYR A 261 5.53 -9.21 -8.26
C TYR A 261 6.40 -9.78 -9.39
N GLY A 262 5.92 -10.84 -10.05
CA GLY A 262 6.56 -11.44 -11.22
C GLY A 262 6.65 -10.48 -12.39
N LEU A 263 5.58 -9.72 -12.65
CA LEU A 263 5.54 -8.70 -13.71
C LEU A 263 6.60 -7.61 -13.48
N ILE A 264 6.79 -7.16 -12.23
CA ILE A 264 7.84 -6.19 -11.88
C ILE A 264 9.23 -6.79 -12.10
N ILE A 265 9.49 -8.02 -11.61
CA ILE A 265 10.79 -8.68 -11.77
C ILE A 265 11.12 -8.89 -13.25
N PHE A 266 10.12 -9.30 -14.04
CA PHE A 266 10.23 -9.43 -15.49
C PHE A 266 10.52 -8.08 -16.15
N ALA A 267 9.75 -7.04 -15.82
CA ALA A 267 9.92 -5.70 -16.37
C ALA A 267 11.29 -5.08 -16.05
N VAL A 268 11.78 -5.27 -14.83
CA VAL A 268 13.14 -4.86 -14.45
C VAL A 268 14.18 -5.63 -15.27
N SER A 269 13.97 -6.93 -15.50
CA SER A 269 14.87 -7.76 -16.33
C SER A 269 14.92 -7.29 -17.78
N VAL A 270 13.76 -6.98 -18.38
CA VAL A 270 13.66 -6.42 -19.74
C VAL A 270 14.34 -5.05 -19.81
N SER A 271 14.09 -4.18 -18.82
CA SER A 271 14.73 -2.86 -18.73
C SER A 271 16.26 -2.98 -18.73
N GLN A 272 16.79 -4.00 -18.06
CA GLN A 272 18.24 -4.25 -18.02
C GLN A 272 18.79 -4.73 -19.36
N LEU A 273 18.07 -5.61 -20.06
CA LEU A 273 18.46 -6.09 -21.40
C LEU A 273 18.47 -4.94 -22.41
N LEU A 274 17.41 -4.12 -22.43
CA LEU A 274 17.29 -2.98 -23.32
C LEU A 274 18.41 -1.96 -23.08
N ALA A 275 18.67 -1.62 -21.83
CA ALA A 275 19.73 -0.68 -21.48
C ALA A 275 21.15 -1.20 -21.80
N ARG A 276 21.40 -2.52 -21.75
CA ARG A 276 22.66 -3.10 -22.25
C ARG A 276 22.77 -3.03 -23.77
N ARG A 277 21.65 -3.21 -24.48
CA ARG A 277 21.59 -3.17 -25.94
C ARG A 277 21.74 -1.75 -26.49
N TYR A 278 21.17 -0.76 -25.81
CA TYR A 278 21.14 0.65 -26.21
C TYR A 278 22.00 1.54 -25.29
N LYS A 279 23.21 1.08 -24.98
CA LYS A 279 24.23 1.84 -24.23
C LYS A 279 24.51 3.16 -24.96
N GLY A 280 23.90 4.26 -24.51
CA GLY A 280 24.04 5.59 -25.12
C GLY A 280 22.79 6.44 -24.99
N TYR A 281 21.60 5.85 -25.19
CA TYR A 281 20.30 6.54 -25.05
C TYR A 281 19.65 6.29 -23.70
N LEU A 282 19.94 5.13 -23.11
CA LEU A 282 19.37 4.67 -21.86
C LEU A 282 20.46 4.64 -20.79
N CYS A 283 20.66 5.76 -20.08
CA CYS A 283 21.62 5.87 -18.99
C CYS A 283 21.16 5.08 -17.74
N PHE A 284 21.29 3.75 -17.80
CA PHE A 284 21.15 2.87 -16.64
C PHE A 284 22.51 2.22 -16.36
N ASN A 285 23.13 2.55 -15.23
CA ASN A 285 24.30 1.81 -14.77
C ASN A 285 23.81 0.55 -14.05
N ILE A 286 23.72 -0.54 -14.79
CA ILE A 286 23.01 -1.75 -14.34
C ILE A 286 23.91 -2.65 -13.53
N PHE A 287 23.42 -3.03 -12.36
CA PHE A 287 24.01 -4.09 -11.54
C PHE A 287 24.07 -5.39 -12.35
N PRO A 288 25.24 -6.01 -12.55
CA PRO A 288 25.44 -7.06 -13.55
C PRO A 288 24.82 -8.43 -13.20
N LYS A 289 24.10 -8.57 -12.08
CA LYS A 289 23.72 -9.88 -11.52
C LYS A 289 22.40 -10.42 -12.09
N ASN A 290 22.39 -10.77 -13.38
CA ASN A 290 21.23 -11.38 -14.06
C ASN A 290 20.72 -12.68 -13.40
N ARG A 291 21.56 -13.39 -12.64
CA ARG A 291 21.21 -14.68 -12.03
C ARG A 291 20.08 -14.58 -10.99
N VAL A 292 19.99 -13.48 -10.24
CA VAL A 292 18.94 -13.30 -9.22
C VAL A 292 17.57 -13.16 -9.88
N ASN A 293 17.49 -12.37 -10.97
CA ASN A 293 16.25 -12.21 -11.72
C ASN A 293 15.80 -13.52 -12.38
N LEU A 294 16.73 -14.25 -13.01
CA LEU A 294 16.40 -15.56 -13.61
C LEU A 294 15.91 -16.55 -12.54
N PHE A 295 16.61 -16.65 -11.41
CA PHE A 295 16.17 -17.46 -10.27
C PHE A 295 14.76 -17.08 -9.81
N ALA A 296 14.51 -15.79 -9.61
CA ALA A 296 13.22 -15.30 -9.14
C ALA A 296 12.07 -15.56 -10.13
N ILE A 297 12.31 -15.32 -11.42
CA ILE A 297 11.34 -15.60 -12.49
C ILE A 297 11.02 -17.08 -12.55
N LEU A 298 12.05 -17.95 -12.57
CA LEU A 298 11.85 -19.40 -12.65
C LEU A 298 11.12 -19.92 -11.43
N LEU A 299 11.59 -19.59 -10.22
CA LEU A 299 10.98 -20.05 -8.97
C LEU A 299 9.52 -19.60 -8.87
N LEU A 300 9.25 -18.31 -9.09
CA LEU A 300 7.90 -17.78 -9.00
C LEU A 300 7.00 -18.37 -10.07
N SER A 301 7.46 -18.50 -11.32
CA SER A 301 6.64 -19.06 -12.40
C SER A 301 6.29 -20.52 -12.11
N ILE A 302 7.29 -21.35 -11.78
CA ILE A 302 7.09 -22.77 -11.47
C ILE A 302 6.11 -22.90 -10.30
N TRP A 303 6.37 -22.19 -9.21
CA TRP A 303 5.53 -22.27 -8.01
C TRP A 303 4.11 -21.74 -8.23
N TYR A 304 3.97 -20.61 -8.92
CA TYR A 304 2.68 -20.01 -9.24
C TYR A 304 1.80 -20.93 -10.07
N PHE A 305 2.32 -21.46 -11.18
CA PHE A 305 1.54 -22.37 -12.01
C PHE A 305 1.29 -23.71 -11.31
N PHE A 306 2.29 -24.25 -10.60
CA PHE A 306 2.11 -25.46 -9.80
C PHE A 306 0.96 -25.33 -8.80
N TRP A 307 0.87 -24.19 -8.11
CA TRP A 307 -0.19 -23.95 -7.14
C TRP A 307 -1.55 -23.73 -7.82
N LEU A 308 -1.61 -22.82 -8.80
CA LEU A 308 -2.88 -22.42 -9.42
C LEU A 308 -3.57 -23.53 -10.22
N LEU A 309 -2.79 -24.39 -10.88
CA LEU A 309 -3.33 -25.49 -11.69
C LEU A 309 -4.06 -26.55 -10.86
N GLN A 310 -3.93 -26.53 -9.53
CA GLN A 310 -4.65 -27.43 -8.62
C GLN A 310 -6.12 -27.03 -8.43
N PHE A 311 -6.50 -25.80 -8.78
CA PHE A 311 -7.82 -25.26 -8.46
C PHE A 311 -8.64 -24.99 -9.71
N TRP A 312 -9.86 -25.52 -9.73
CA TRP A 312 -10.82 -25.29 -10.82
C TRP A 312 -11.13 -23.81 -11.07
N TYR A 313 -11.05 -22.97 -10.02
CA TYR A 313 -11.19 -21.52 -10.10
C TYR A 313 -10.23 -20.88 -11.11
N PHE A 314 -9.02 -21.43 -11.25
CA PHE A 314 -8.06 -20.94 -12.23
C PHE A 314 -8.57 -21.20 -13.67
N GLY A 315 -9.05 -22.41 -13.94
CA GLY A 315 -9.65 -22.76 -15.24
C GLY A 315 -10.85 -21.86 -15.59
N VAL A 316 -11.75 -21.62 -14.64
CA VAL A 316 -12.88 -20.71 -14.84
C VAL A 316 -12.43 -19.27 -15.08
N THR A 317 -11.39 -18.81 -14.38
CA THR A 317 -10.84 -17.46 -14.59
C THR A 317 -10.26 -17.33 -16.01
N ILE A 318 -9.53 -18.33 -16.50
CA ILE A 318 -8.97 -18.34 -17.85
C ILE A 318 -10.07 -18.37 -18.91
N ASN A 319 -11.10 -19.20 -18.74
CA ASN A 319 -12.24 -19.26 -19.65
C ASN A 319 -13.01 -17.92 -19.68
N ASN A 320 -13.25 -17.31 -18.51
CA ASN A 320 -13.87 -16.00 -18.44
C ASN A 320 -13.04 -14.91 -19.13
N MET A 321 -11.71 -14.97 -19.04
CA MET A 321 -10.81 -14.06 -19.78
C MET A 321 -10.93 -14.26 -21.29
N TYR A 322 -10.89 -15.52 -21.74
CA TYR A 322 -11.02 -15.88 -23.14
C TYR A 322 -12.36 -15.42 -23.73
N ASP A 323 -13.46 -15.74 -23.05
CA ASP A 323 -14.82 -15.35 -23.48
C ASP A 323 -14.99 -13.84 -23.53
N SER A 324 -14.41 -13.12 -22.57
CA SER A 324 -14.52 -11.66 -22.51
C SER A 324 -13.72 -10.97 -23.63
N ILE A 325 -12.57 -11.52 -24.02
CA ILE A 325 -11.78 -11.02 -25.15
C ILE A 325 -12.49 -11.28 -26.48
N ILE A 326 -13.14 -12.43 -26.65
CA ILE A 326 -13.66 -12.88 -27.94
C ILE A 326 -15.13 -12.47 -28.18
N SER A 327 -15.98 -12.38 -27.15
CA SER A 327 -17.44 -12.39 -27.40
C SER A 327 -18.35 -11.61 -26.45
N ARG A 328 -17.87 -10.92 -25.39
CA ARG A 328 -18.78 -10.35 -24.36
C ARG A 328 -18.47 -8.98 -23.78
N ALA A 329 -17.50 -8.22 -24.31
CA ALA A 329 -17.18 -6.89 -23.80
C ALA A 329 -18.42 -5.96 -23.76
N ASP A 330 -19.26 -5.96 -24.81
CA ASP A 330 -20.45 -5.10 -24.92
C ASP A 330 -21.48 -5.31 -23.80
N THR A 331 -21.60 -6.54 -23.29
CA THR A 331 -22.57 -6.87 -22.22
C THR A 331 -22.19 -6.29 -20.86
N GLN A 332 -20.89 -6.22 -20.53
CA GLN A 332 -20.45 -5.68 -19.24
C GLN A 332 -20.58 -4.16 -19.19
N TYR A 333 -20.28 -3.45 -20.28
CA TYR A 333 -20.47 -2.00 -20.35
C TYR A 333 -21.94 -1.60 -20.28
N ALA A 334 -22.85 -2.41 -20.87
CA ALA A 334 -24.29 -2.20 -20.73
C ALA A 334 -24.74 -2.32 -19.27
N VAL A 335 -24.25 -3.31 -18.52
CA VAL A 335 -24.55 -3.47 -17.08
C VAL A 335 -24.02 -2.28 -16.27
N ILE A 336 -22.81 -1.80 -16.54
CA ILE A 336 -22.24 -0.62 -15.88
C ILE A 336 -23.07 0.63 -16.22
N GLY A 337 -23.43 0.81 -17.49
CA GLY A 337 -24.26 1.92 -17.95
C GLY A 337 -25.65 1.92 -17.29
N GLN A 338 -26.27 0.74 -17.17
CA GLN A 338 -27.54 0.57 -16.46
C GLN A 338 -27.38 0.87 -14.96
N ALA A 339 -26.31 0.42 -14.31
CA ALA A 339 -26.05 0.72 -12.89
C ALA A 339 -25.86 2.22 -12.66
N ILE A 340 -25.14 2.92 -13.55
CA ILE A 340 -24.98 4.38 -13.56
C ILE A 340 -26.34 5.08 -13.73
N GLY A 341 -27.16 4.59 -14.67
CA GLY A 341 -28.52 5.11 -14.90
C GLY A 341 -29.41 4.94 -13.68
N ASN A 342 -29.43 3.74 -13.08
CA ASN A 342 -30.21 3.44 -11.89
C ASN A 342 -29.77 4.29 -10.68
N ALA A 343 -28.46 4.45 -10.48
CA ALA A 343 -27.93 5.30 -9.41
C ALA A 343 -28.32 6.77 -9.61
N SER A 344 -28.22 7.26 -10.85
CA SER A 344 -28.60 8.64 -11.19
C SER A 344 -30.10 8.88 -11.03
N ALA A 345 -30.93 7.89 -11.36
CA ALA A 345 -32.39 7.96 -11.22
C ALA A 345 -32.85 8.14 -9.77
N VAL A 346 -32.09 7.64 -8.79
CA VAL A 346 -32.38 7.82 -7.35
C VAL A 346 -31.64 9.03 -6.75
N GLY A 347 -31.09 9.92 -7.59
CA GLY A 347 -30.45 11.17 -7.17
C GLY A 347 -28.98 11.04 -6.74
N ASN A 348 -28.36 9.86 -6.89
CA ASN A 348 -26.93 9.73 -6.65
C ASN A 348 -26.14 10.30 -7.84
N ASN A 349 -25.00 10.91 -7.56
CA ASN A 349 -24.07 11.36 -8.60
C ASN A 349 -22.87 10.39 -8.69
N PRO A 350 -22.79 9.54 -9.74
CA PRO A 350 -21.70 8.57 -9.89
C PRO A 350 -20.31 9.21 -9.94
N PHE A 351 -20.19 10.43 -10.48
CA PHE A 351 -18.92 11.15 -10.51
C PHE A 351 -18.43 11.49 -9.10
N ILE A 352 -19.32 11.95 -8.22
CA ILE A 352 -18.98 12.23 -6.82
C ILE A 352 -18.54 10.94 -6.11
N GLU A 353 -19.22 9.83 -6.37
CA GLU A 353 -18.86 8.53 -5.77
C GLU A 353 -17.50 8.01 -6.26
N ILE A 354 -17.16 8.24 -7.53
CA ILE A 354 -15.82 7.94 -8.06
C ILE A 354 -14.75 8.77 -7.34
N ILE A 355 -14.97 10.08 -7.18
CA ILE A 355 -14.00 10.95 -6.48
C ILE A 355 -13.86 10.53 -5.00
N LYS A 356 -14.96 10.19 -4.33
CA LYS A 356 -14.91 9.71 -2.93
C LYS A 356 -14.13 8.39 -2.78
N ARG A 357 -14.27 7.46 -3.73
CA ARG A 357 -13.65 6.12 -3.65
C ARG A 357 -12.24 6.07 -4.22
N TYR A 358 -11.97 6.81 -5.28
CA TYR A 358 -10.75 6.73 -6.09
C TYR A 358 -9.96 8.04 -6.17
N GLY A 359 -10.46 9.15 -5.60
CA GLY A 359 -9.83 10.46 -5.73
C GLY A 359 -8.39 10.50 -5.22
N GLN A 360 -8.11 9.78 -4.12
CA GLN A 360 -6.74 9.64 -3.61
C GLN A 360 -5.82 8.93 -4.61
N GLN A 361 -6.29 7.81 -5.17
CA GLN A 361 -5.56 6.98 -6.11
C GLN A 361 -5.28 7.75 -7.40
N ILE A 362 -6.29 8.47 -7.90
CA ILE A 362 -6.18 9.36 -9.06
C ILE A 362 -5.11 10.42 -8.81
N LEU A 363 -5.14 11.10 -7.66
CA LEU A 363 -4.16 12.13 -7.32
C LEU A 363 -2.73 11.58 -7.28
N ILE A 364 -2.53 10.43 -6.63
CA ILE A 364 -1.21 9.78 -6.56
C ILE A 364 -0.73 9.43 -7.97
N ILE A 365 -1.56 8.79 -8.80
CA ILE A 365 -1.19 8.42 -10.17
C ILE A 365 -0.78 9.64 -10.99
N ILE A 366 -1.53 10.75 -10.90
CA ILE A 366 -1.18 12.01 -11.58
C ILE A 366 0.19 12.51 -11.11
N LEU A 367 0.44 12.57 -9.80
CA LEU A 367 1.72 13.00 -9.24
C LEU A 367 2.87 12.06 -9.63
N SER A 368 2.62 10.76 -9.68
CA SER A 368 3.60 9.75 -10.11
C SER A 368 3.96 9.89 -11.59
N VAL A 369 2.98 10.18 -12.46
CA VAL A 369 3.23 10.44 -13.88
C VAL A 369 4.06 11.71 -14.07
N ILE A 370 3.71 12.80 -13.35
CA ILE A 370 4.51 14.04 -13.36
C ILE A 370 5.94 13.76 -12.85
N GLY A 371 6.06 12.98 -11.77
CA GLY A 371 7.35 12.55 -11.22
C GLY A 371 8.17 11.76 -12.23
N ALA A 372 7.57 10.78 -12.89
CA ALA A 372 8.20 9.96 -13.93
C ALA A 372 8.66 10.82 -15.13
N ILE A 373 7.82 11.76 -15.59
CA ILE A 373 8.19 12.72 -16.64
C ILE A 373 9.39 13.57 -16.19
N SER A 374 9.37 14.07 -14.96
CA SER A 374 10.46 14.90 -14.42
C SER A 374 11.80 14.16 -14.35
N LEU A 375 11.80 12.83 -14.15
CA LEU A 375 13.01 12.00 -14.10
C LEU A 375 13.75 11.92 -15.45
N PHE A 376 13.07 12.20 -16.57
CA PHE A 376 13.72 12.30 -17.88
C PHE A 376 14.55 13.57 -18.05
N TYR A 377 14.19 14.65 -17.33
CA TYR A 377 14.90 15.93 -17.37
C TYR A 377 15.94 16.08 -16.26
N ARG A 378 16.06 15.09 -15.36
CA ARG A 378 17.03 15.08 -14.26
C ARG A 378 18.35 14.46 -14.70
N ASP A 379 19.42 14.90 -14.04
CA ASP A 379 20.78 14.47 -14.32
C ASP A 379 20.90 12.94 -14.48
N HIS A 380 21.42 12.52 -15.63
CA HIS A 380 21.60 11.14 -16.01
C HIS A 380 22.75 10.46 -15.25
N SER A 381 23.70 11.24 -14.73
CA SER A 381 24.90 10.75 -14.06
C SER A 381 24.61 10.19 -12.66
N SER A 382 23.56 10.68 -11.99
CA SER A 382 23.30 10.30 -10.61
C SER A 382 22.73 8.89 -10.45
N ARG A 383 23.44 8.05 -9.68
CA ARG A 383 23.11 6.63 -9.46
C ARG A 383 21.71 6.37 -8.88
N HIS A 384 21.18 7.31 -8.08
CA HIS A 384 19.85 7.18 -7.51
C HIS A 384 18.74 7.41 -8.54
N TYR A 385 18.86 8.43 -9.39
CA TYR A 385 17.94 8.64 -10.52
C TYR A 385 18.00 7.48 -11.51
N GLN A 386 19.17 6.88 -11.73
CA GLN A 386 19.29 5.66 -12.53
C GLN A 386 18.49 4.48 -11.93
N THR A 387 18.52 4.32 -10.61
CA THR A 387 17.75 3.27 -9.91
C THR A 387 16.24 3.55 -10.00
N LEU A 388 15.81 4.80 -9.82
CA LEU A 388 14.41 5.19 -9.96
C LEU A 388 13.89 4.97 -11.39
N ARG A 389 14.70 5.29 -12.41
CA ARG A 389 14.32 5.05 -13.81
C ARG A 389 14.05 3.57 -14.12
N LEU A 390 14.67 2.62 -13.40
CA LEU A 390 14.39 1.19 -13.57
C LEU A 390 12.94 0.83 -13.22
N PHE A 391 12.26 1.66 -12.42
CA PHE A 391 10.88 1.44 -12.01
C PHE A 391 9.85 2.15 -12.89
N ILE A 392 10.29 3.03 -13.81
CA ILE A 392 9.39 3.67 -14.78
C ILE A 392 8.72 2.62 -15.67
N PHE A 393 9.49 1.69 -16.24
CA PHE A 393 8.93 0.66 -17.11
C PHE A 393 8.00 -0.33 -16.36
N PRO A 394 8.35 -0.87 -15.18
CA PRO A 394 7.40 -1.61 -14.35
C PRO A 394 6.13 -0.82 -14.02
N PHE A 395 6.24 0.45 -13.65
CA PHE A 395 5.09 1.31 -13.34
C PHE A 395 4.17 1.47 -14.56
N THR A 396 4.72 1.82 -15.73
CA THR A 396 3.92 1.97 -16.95
C THR A 396 3.31 0.64 -17.42
N LEU A 397 4.04 -0.46 -17.28
CA LEU A 397 3.55 -1.79 -17.66
C LEU A 397 2.34 -2.20 -16.80
N ILE A 398 2.38 -1.98 -15.49
CA ILE A 398 1.24 -2.27 -14.59
C ILE A 398 0.05 -1.36 -14.95
N MET A 399 0.28 -0.09 -15.24
CA MET A 399 -0.79 0.82 -15.68
C MET A 399 -1.45 0.35 -16.98
N VAL A 400 -0.66 0.01 -18.00
CA VAL A 400 -1.17 -0.51 -19.28
C VAL A 400 -1.93 -1.82 -19.07
N PHE A 401 -1.38 -2.72 -18.25
CA PHE A 401 -2.05 -3.96 -17.90
C PHE A 401 -3.40 -3.71 -17.22
N MET A 402 -3.46 -2.80 -16.23
CA MET A 402 -4.71 -2.43 -15.58
C MET A 402 -5.74 -1.89 -16.58
N ILE A 403 -5.34 -1.01 -17.49
CA ILE A 403 -6.22 -0.47 -18.54
C ILE A 403 -6.74 -1.59 -19.44
N ALA A 404 -5.88 -2.53 -19.84
CA ALA A 404 -6.29 -3.70 -20.62
C ALA A 404 -7.28 -4.57 -19.84
N MET A 405 -7.09 -4.73 -18.53
CA MET A 405 -8.01 -5.48 -17.66
C MET A 405 -9.36 -4.79 -17.48
N VAL A 406 -9.45 -3.46 -17.54
CA VAL A 406 -10.75 -2.75 -17.61
C VAL A 406 -11.50 -3.21 -18.86
N GLY A 407 -10.81 -3.28 -19.99
CA GLY A 407 -11.35 -3.77 -21.27
C GLY A 407 -11.83 -5.21 -21.20
N ALA A 408 -11.06 -6.09 -20.56
CA ALA A 408 -11.27 -7.53 -20.58
C ALA A 408 -12.14 -8.08 -19.45
N GLN A 409 -12.24 -7.41 -18.29
CA GLN A 409 -12.95 -7.94 -17.11
C GLN A 409 -13.79 -6.90 -16.38
N GLY A 410 -13.91 -5.69 -16.95
CA GLY A 410 -14.64 -4.59 -16.35
C GLY A 410 -13.89 -3.91 -15.21
N PHE A 411 -14.49 -2.82 -14.72
CA PHE A 411 -13.85 -1.89 -13.80
C PHE A 411 -13.54 -2.50 -12.42
N THR A 412 -14.44 -3.34 -11.89
CA THR A 412 -14.30 -3.92 -10.54
C THR A 412 -13.04 -4.77 -10.40
N MET A 413 -12.73 -5.60 -11.40
CA MET A 413 -11.51 -6.43 -11.36
C MET A 413 -10.25 -5.60 -11.56
N ALA A 414 -10.29 -4.61 -12.45
CA ALA A 414 -9.16 -3.73 -12.72
C ALA A 414 -8.72 -2.91 -11.50
N THR A 415 -9.66 -2.50 -10.63
CA THR A 415 -9.34 -1.71 -9.43
C THR A 415 -8.42 -2.44 -8.45
N ARG A 416 -8.35 -3.78 -8.50
CA ARG A 416 -7.44 -4.59 -7.68
C ARG A 416 -5.95 -4.34 -7.98
N TYR A 417 -5.63 -3.70 -9.10
CA TYR A 417 -4.25 -3.35 -9.48
C TYR A 417 -3.84 -1.93 -9.01
N LEU A 418 -4.80 -1.07 -8.66
CA LEU A 418 -4.55 0.34 -8.30
C LEU A 418 -3.60 0.47 -7.10
N ASN A 419 -3.74 -0.38 -6.08
CA ASN A 419 -2.90 -0.30 -4.89
C ASN A 419 -1.42 -0.56 -5.21
N TYR A 420 -1.10 -1.45 -6.17
CA TYR A 420 0.28 -1.66 -6.60
C TYR A 420 0.83 -0.46 -7.35
N ILE A 421 0.01 0.17 -8.20
CA ILE A 421 0.39 1.39 -8.93
C ILE A 421 0.68 2.51 -7.92
N MET A 422 -0.13 2.66 -6.87
CA MET A 422 0.12 3.64 -5.81
C MET A 422 1.41 3.35 -5.03
N ILE A 423 1.65 2.09 -4.66
CA ILE A 423 2.88 1.70 -3.93
C ILE A 423 4.12 2.01 -4.77
N MET A 424 4.06 1.74 -6.07
CA MET A 424 5.15 2.04 -7.00
C MET A 424 5.25 3.54 -7.33
N GLY A 425 4.14 4.25 -7.26
CA GLY A 425 4.02 5.64 -7.65
C GLY A 425 4.50 6.64 -6.60
N VAL A 426 4.47 6.27 -5.32
CA VAL A 426 5.07 7.03 -4.20
C VAL A 426 6.55 6.76 -4.10
#